data_AF-A0A6N4WFR6-F1
#
_entry.id   AF-A0A6N4WFR6-F1
#
_cell.length_a   1.000
_cell.length_b   1.000
_cell.length_c   1.000
_cell.angle_alpha   90.00
_cell.angle_beta   90.00
_cell.angle_gamma   90.00
#
_symmetry.space_group_name_H-M   'P 1'
#
loop_
_entity.id
_entity.type
_entity.pdbx_description
1 polymer ?
#
loop_
_entity_poly.entity_id
_entity_poly.type
_entity_poly.pdbx_seq_one_letter_code
_entity_poly.pdbx_strand_id
1 'polypeptide(L)'
;MRGSPPQSYEGIVPMAKNLFLVLTNPIEGQDDAFNEWYDSRHVPEVLALPGVVAAQRYVISEVKVAEEELPAPLPPPSHRYLVVYELDREPDQVMAEWLNAVVAGTLTLGETLDLSTVSVSGWTPHGERRRAGD
;
A
#
# COMPACT_ATOMS: atom_id res chain seq x y z
N MET A 1 -14.82 -20.06 46.34
CA MET A 1 -15.18 -20.03 44.91
C MET A 1 -14.72 -18.69 44.35
N ARG A 2 -13.58 -18.64 43.66
CA ARG A 2 -13.13 -17.44 42.93
C ARG A 2 -13.44 -17.68 41.47
N GLY A 3 -14.30 -16.85 40.88
CA GLY A 3 -14.61 -16.91 39.46
C GLY A 3 -13.37 -16.57 38.64
N SER A 4 -13.09 -17.38 37.63
CA SER A 4 -12.06 -17.11 36.63
C SER A 4 -12.34 -15.77 35.92
N PRO A 5 -11.30 -14.99 35.56
CA PRO A 5 -11.48 -13.81 34.71
C PRO A 5 -11.96 -14.25 33.30
N PRO A 6 -12.67 -13.38 32.57
CA PRO A 6 -13.16 -13.71 31.23
C PRO A 6 -11.97 -13.97 30.29
N GLN A 7 -12.10 -15.04 29.52
CA GLN A 7 -11.19 -15.44 28.46
C GLN A 7 -11.05 -14.28 27.47
N SER A 8 -9.84 -13.72 27.34
CA SER A 8 -9.55 -12.74 26.29
C SER A 8 -9.88 -13.36 24.94
N TYR A 9 -10.57 -12.59 24.10
CA TYR A 9 -10.74 -12.90 22.69
C TYR A 9 -9.38 -12.76 21.99
N GLU A 10 -8.46 -13.69 22.24
CA GLU A 10 -7.35 -13.99 21.33
C GLU A 10 -7.92 -14.80 20.16
N GLY A 11 -8.82 -14.16 19.40
CA GLY A 11 -9.22 -14.66 18.10
C GLY A 11 -8.08 -14.41 17.14
N ILE A 12 -7.30 -15.46 16.88
CA ILE A 12 -6.36 -15.67 15.77
C ILE A 12 -6.47 -14.58 14.70
N VAL A 13 -5.71 -13.49 14.84
CA VAL A 13 -5.37 -12.65 13.70
C VAL A 13 -4.07 -13.26 13.19
N PRO A 14 -4.03 -13.91 12.01
CA PRO A 14 -2.77 -14.43 11.49
C PRO A 14 -1.78 -13.27 11.39
N MET A 15 -0.74 -13.31 12.21
CA MET A 15 0.29 -12.28 12.26
C MET A 15 1.32 -12.54 11.17
N ALA A 16 1.23 -11.70 10.14
CA ALA A 16 2.23 -11.23 9.18
C ALA A 16 1.50 -11.01 7.85
N LYS A 17 0.80 -9.88 7.73
CA LYS A 17 0.12 -9.51 6.49
C LYS A 17 1.17 -8.99 5.52
N ASN A 18 1.35 -9.68 4.40
CA ASN A 18 2.19 -9.21 3.32
C ASN A 18 1.66 -7.84 2.83
N LEU A 19 2.50 -7.05 2.18
CA LEU A 19 2.13 -5.73 1.67
C LEU A 19 2.40 -5.62 0.17
N PHE A 20 1.55 -4.87 -0.53
CA PHE A 20 1.98 -4.15 -1.71
C PHE A 20 2.22 -2.69 -1.39
N LEU A 21 3.39 -2.20 -1.78
CA LEU A 21 3.71 -0.78 -1.82
C LEU A 21 3.72 -0.36 -3.29
N VAL A 22 2.80 0.52 -3.64
CA VAL A 22 2.58 1.01 -5.00
C VAL A 22 2.86 2.51 -5.04
N LEU A 23 3.97 2.90 -5.64
CA LEU A 23 4.32 4.31 -5.84
C LEU A 23 3.87 4.76 -7.23
N THR A 24 3.27 5.94 -7.31
CA THR A 24 2.69 6.47 -8.54
C THR A 24 2.85 7.99 -8.65
N ASN A 25 2.86 8.48 -9.89
CA ASN A 25 2.70 9.88 -10.21
C ASN A 25 1.51 10.06 -11.17
N PRO A 26 0.73 11.14 -11.03
CA PRO A 26 -0.17 11.57 -12.08
C PRO A 26 0.64 12.03 -13.30
N ILE A 27 0.02 11.95 -14.47
CA ILE A 27 0.48 12.73 -15.62
C ILE A 27 0.47 14.22 -15.23
N GLU A 28 1.47 14.97 -15.69
CA GLU A 28 1.62 16.39 -15.36
C GLU A 28 0.32 17.18 -15.57
N GLY A 29 -0.12 17.89 -14.53
CA GLY A 29 -1.35 18.69 -14.54
C GLY A 29 -2.65 17.92 -14.35
N GLN A 30 -2.61 16.59 -14.13
CA GLN A 30 -3.81 15.76 -13.96
C GLN A 30 -4.03 15.27 -12.52
N ASP A 31 -3.45 15.93 -11.53
CA ASP A 31 -3.54 15.58 -10.11
C ASP A 31 -4.97 15.33 -9.62
N ASP A 32 -5.89 16.25 -9.88
CA ASP A 32 -7.26 16.15 -9.35
C ASP A 32 -8.00 14.95 -9.97
N ALA A 33 -7.95 14.83 -11.30
CA ALA A 33 -8.56 13.71 -12.02
C ALA A 33 -7.93 12.36 -11.65
N PHE A 34 -6.61 12.33 -11.43
CA PHE A 34 -5.89 11.17 -10.91
C PHE A 34 -6.40 10.77 -9.54
N ASN A 35 -6.52 11.71 -8.60
CA ASN A 35 -6.97 11.41 -7.25
C ASN A 35 -8.42 10.95 -7.23
N GLU A 36 -9.31 11.61 -7.99
CA GLU A 36 -10.71 11.21 -8.13
C GLU A 36 -10.83 9.79 -8.68
N TRP A 37 -10.12 9.47 -9.76
CA TRP A 37 -10.12 8.12 -10.35
C TRP A 37 -9.58 7.08 -9.35
N TYR A 38 -8.50 7.40 -8.64
CA TYR A 38 -7.90 6.47 -7.68
C TYR A 38 -8.87 6.11 -6.54
N ASP A 39 -9.52 7.12 -5.97
CA ASP A 39 -10.40 6.95 -4.82
C ASP A 39 -11.74 6.32 -5.20
N SER A 40 -12.32 6.73 -6.32
CA SER A 40 -13.67 6.31 -6.73
C SER A 40 -13.70 5.02 -7.54
N ARG A 41 -12.58 4.63 -8.18
CA ARG A 41 -12.51 3.46 -9.07
C ARG A 41 -11.38 2.51 -8.71
N HIS A 42 -10.14 2.95 -8.81
CA HIS A 42 -9.00 2.03 -8.80
C HIS A 42 -8.83 1.30 -7.46
N VAL A 43 -8.86 2.02 -6.33
CA VAL A 43 -8.75 1.39 -5.00
C VAL A 43 -9.91 0.43 -4.74
N PRO A 44 -11.19 0.79 -5.00
CA PRO A 44 -12.30 -0.16 -4.93
C PRO A 44 -12.10 -1.42 -5.80
N GLU A 45 -11.59 -1.28 -7.02
CA GLU A 45 -11.30 -2.41 -7.92
C GLU A 45 -10.21 -3.32 -7.34
N VAL A 46 -9.14 -2.75 -6.78
CA VAL A 46 -8.05 -3.52 -6.14
C VAL A 46 -8.52 -4.19 -4.85
N LEU A 47 -9.34 -3.51 -4.04
CA LEU A 47 -9.94 -4.09 -2.82
C LEU A 47 -10.90 -5.24 -3.09
N ALA A 48 -11.45 -5.34 -4.31
CA ALA A 48 -12.29 -6.46 -4.72
C ALA A 48 -11.48 -7.71 -5.09
N LEU A 49 -10.15 -7.61 -5.25
CA LEU A 49 -9.30 -8.74 -5.59
C LEU A 49 -9.18 -9.74 -4.42
N PRO A 50 -9.25 -11.06 -4.69
CA PRO A 50 -8.92 -12.05 -3.69
C PRO A 50 -7.51 -11.84 -3.13
N GLY A 51 -7.40 -11.74 -1.82
CA GLY A 51 -6.12 -11.58 -1.13
C GLY A 51 -5.77 -10.17 -0.69
N VAL A 52 -6.52 -9.15 -1.13
CA VAL A 52 -6.36 -7.76 -0.67
C VAL A 52 -7.36 -7.49 0.45
N VAL A 53 -6.89 -7.04 1.62
CA VAL A 53 -7.74 -6.86 2.80
C VAL A 53 -7.89 -5.42 3.27
N ALA A 54 -6.96 -4.54 2.91
CA ALA A 54 -7.04 -3.12 3.21
C ALA A 54 -6.22 -2.31 2.20
N ALA A 55 -6.52 -1.03 2.08
CA ALA A 55 -5.78 -0.07 1.27
C ALA A 55 -5.73 1.27 2.01
N GLN A 56 -4.57 1.93 2.00
CA GLN A 56 -4.43 3.31 2.44
C GLN A 56 -3.57 4.08 1.44
N ARG A 57 -4.08 5.21 0.98
CA ARG A 57 -3.35 6.15 0.12
C ARG A 57 -2.61 7.19 0.96
N TYR A 58 -1.48 7.62 0.44
CA TYR A 58 -0.62 8.65 1.00
C TYR A 58 -0.18 9.59 -0.11
N VAL A 59 -0.06 10.86 0.24
CA VAL A 59 0.68 11.85 -0.55
C VAL A 59 1.98 12.15 0.19
N ILE A 60 3.04 12.38 -0.56
CA ILE A 60 4.33 12.75 0.03
C ILE A 60 4.18 14.05 0.83
N SER A 61 4.82 14.08 2.00
CA SER A 61 4.99 15.30 2.78
C SER A 61 6.45 15.72 2.72
N GLU A 62 6.69 17.02 2.49
CA GLU A 62 8.03 17.56 2.49
C GLU A 62 8.65 17.43 3.89
N VAL A 63 9.76 16.69 3.97
CA VAL A 63 10.56 16.61 5.19
C VAL A 63 11.67 17.65 5.07
N LYS A 64 11.67 18.63 5.99
CA LYS A 64 12.76 19.60 6.10
C LYS A 64 13.91 18.94 6.84
N VAL A 65 15.00 18.68 6.13
CA VAL A 65 16.23 18.18 6.71
C VAL A 65 17.28 19.29 6.63
N ALA A 66 17.96 19.58 7.74
CA ALA A 66 19.13 20.45 7.73
C ALA A 66 20.26 19.67 7.04
N GLU A 67 20.54 20.02 5.78
CA GLU A 67 21.51 19.29 4.96
C GLU A 67 22.92 19.34 5.55
N GLU A 68 23.24 20.37 6.33
CA GLU A 68 24.52 20.55 7.02
C GLU A 68 24.77 19.49 8.10
N GLU A 69 23.73 18.81 8.57
CA GLU A 69 23.80 17.76 9.60
C GLU A 69 23.93 16.35 9.01
N LEU A 70 23.81 16.21 7.69
CA LEU A 70 23.91 14.91 7.03
C LEU A 70 25.31 14.64 6.47
N PRO A 71 25.76 13.37 6.46
CA PRO A 71 27.01 12.99 5.81
C PRO A 71 26.95 13.10 4.27
N ALA A 72 25.74 13.17 3.69
CA ALA A 72 25.50 13.31 2.26
C ALA A 72 24.07 13.86 2.01
N PRO A 73 23.82 14.58 0.90
CA PRO A 73 22.49 15.04 0.55
C PRO A 73 21.56 13.86 0.29
N LEU A 74 20.30 13.97 0.72
CA LEU A 74 19.27 12.99 0.38
C LEU A 74 18.86 13.15 -1.08
N PRO A 75 18.60 12.05 -1.80
CA PRO A 75 18.04 12.15 -3.14
C PRO A 75 16.64 12.78 -3.06
N PRO A 76 16.24 13.58 -4.07
CA PRO A 76 14.87 14.06 -4.14
C PRO A 76 13.91 12.88 -4.27
N PRO A 77 12.68 13.00 -3.74
CA PRO A 77 11.68 11.97 -3.89
C PRO A 77 11.29 11.81 -5.37
N SER A 78 11.19 10.56 -5.83
CA SER A 78 10.80 10.23 -7.20
C SER A 78 9.29 10.11 -7.41
N HIS A 79 8.50 10.05 -6.33
CA HIS A 79 7.06 9.84 -6.39
C HIS A 79 6.31 10.74 -5.42
N ARG A 80 5.12 11.15 -5.84
CA ARG A 80 4.22 12.02 -5.08
C ARG A 80 3.16 11.26 -4.31
N TYR A 81 2.81 10.05 -4.76
CA TYR A 81 1.77 9.23 -4.12
C TYR A 81 2.26 7.82 -3.84
N LEU A 82 1.74 7.25 -2.75
CA LEU A 82 1.94 5.87 -2.34
C LEU A 82 0.58 5.26 -1.98
N VAL A 83 0.35 4.01 -2.36
CA VAL A 83 -0.70 3.18 -1.78
C VAL A 83 -0.10 1.98 -1.11
N VAL A 84 -0.51 1.73 0.13
CA VAL A 84 -0.19 0.52 0.87
C VAL A 84 -1.41 -0.37 0.87
N TYR A 85 -1.28 -1.55 0.27
CA TYR A 85 -2.28 -2.60 0.36
C TYR A 85 -1.83 -3.66 1.35
N GLU A 86 -2.70 -4.03 2.29
CA GLU A 86 -2.49 -5.20 3.16
C GLU A 86 -3.01 -6.46 2.48
N LEU A 87 -2.24 -7.54 2.57
CA LEU A 87 -2.53 -8.81 1.91
C LEU A 87 -2.64 -9.96 2.93
N ASP A 88 -3.56 -10.90 2.70
CA ASP A 88 -3.70 -12.12 3.52
C ASP A 88 -3.04 -13.37 2.90
N ARG A 89 -2.34 -13.17 1.77
CA ARG A 89 -1.69 -14.19 0.94
C ARG A 89 -0.31 -13.72 0.48
N GLU A 90 0.42 -14.59 -0.20
CA GLU A 90 1.72 -14.25 -0.76
C GLU A 90 1.59 -13.18 -1.87
N PRO A 91 2.53 -12.21 -1.97
CA PRO A 91 2.45 -11.13 -2.96
C PRO A 91 2.35 -11.62 -4.40
N ASP A 92 2.99 -12.74 -4.75
CA ASP A 92 2.95 -13.31 -6.09
C ASP A 92 1.55 -13.83 -6.46
N GLN A 93 0.84 -14.43 -5.51
CA GLN A 93 -0.54 -14.88 -5.67
C GLN A 93 -1.48 -13.70 -5.93
N VAL A 94 -1.35 -12.62 -5.16
CA VAL A 94 -2.16 -11.41 -5.36
C VAL A 94 -1.81 -10.71 -6.68
N MET A 95 -0.54 -10.71 -7.08
CA MET A 95 -0.12 -10.18 -8.39
C MET A 95 -0.75 -10.96 -9.54
N ALA A 96 -0.86 -12.28 -9.44
CA ALA A 96 -1.56 -13.08 -10.43
C ALA A 96 -3.05 -12.69 -10.55
N GLU A 97 -3.75 -12.49 -9.43
CA GLU A 97 -5.14 -12.01 -9.43
C GLU A 97 -5.27 -10.61 -10.03
N TRP A 98 -4.32 -9.71 -9.72
CA TRP A 98 -4.26 -8.38 -10.31
C TRP A 98 -4.16 -8.45 -11.83
N LEU A 99 -3.19 -9.22 -12.35
CA LEU A 99 -3.00 -9.39 -13.80
C LEU A 99 -4.23 -10.01 -14.47
N ASN A 100 -4.85 -11.00 -13.83
CA ASN A 100 -6.10 -11.59 -14.32
C ASN A 100 -7.22 -10.55 -14.42
N ALA A 101 -7.39 -9.69 -13.40
CA ALA A 101 -8.40 -8.65 -13.38
C ALA A 101 -8.14 -7.55 -14.43
N VAL A 102 -6.88 -7.22 -14.69
CA VAL A 102 -6.50 -6.31 -15.80
C VAL A 102 -6.88 -6.93 -17.14
N VAL A 103 -6.55 -8.20 -17.38
CA VAL A 103 -6.90 -8.92 -18.61
C VAL A 103 -8.42 -9.03 -18.78
N ALA A 104 -9.15 -9.25 -17.68
CA ALA A 104 -10.61 -9.31 -17.68
C ALA A 104 -11.28 -7.93 -17.81
N GLY A 105 -10.52 -6.83 -17.72
CA GLY A 105 -11.04 -5.47 -17.74
C GLY A 105 -11.82 -5.06 -16.48
N THR A 106 -11.73 -5.85 -15.41
CA THR A 106 -12.37 -5.54 -14.11
C THR A 106 -11.48 -4.71 -13.20
N LEU A 107 -10.19 -4.59 -13.51
CA LEU A 107 -9.26 -3.66 -12.90
C LEU A 107 -8.71 -2.73 -13.98
N THR A 108 -9.01 -1.44 -13.83
CA THR A 108 -8.63 -0.41 -14.79
C THR A 108 -7.28 0.20 -14.42
N LEU A 109 -6.45 0.49 -15.43
CA LEU A 109 -5.25 1.30 -15.30
C LEU A 109 -5.58 2.65 -15.96
N GLY A 110 -5.70 3.70 -15.13
CA GLY A 110 -6.33 4.96 -15.52
C GLY A 110 -5.54 5.78 -16.53
N GLU A 111 -6.23 6.61 -17.31
CA GLU A 111 -5.65 7.49 -18.33
C GLU A 111 -4.81 8.64 -17.75
N THR A 112 -4.98 8.93 -16.45
CA THR A 112 -4.31 10.03 -15.75
C THR A 112 -3.08 9.56 -14.95
N LEU A 113 -2.82 8.25 -14.90
CA LEU A 113 -1.67 7.65 -14.23
C LEU A 113 -0.48 7.62 -15.19
N ASP A 114 0.68 8.14 -14.78
CA ASP A 114 1.90 7.98 -15.57
C ASP A 114 2.48 6.57 -15.36
N LEU A 115 2.08 5.66 -16.25
CA LEU A 115 2.49 4.26 -16.26
C LEU A 115 4.02 4.08 -16.36
N SER A 116 4.77 5.04 -16.89
CA SER A 116 6.22 4.95 -16.98
C SER A 116 6.92 5.08 -15.62
N THR A 117 6.20 5.60 -14.63
CA THR A 117 6.71 5.82 -13.26
C THR A 117 6.22 4.78 -12.27
N VAL A 118 5.23 3.95 -12.63
CA VAL A 118 4.60 3.03 -11.67
C VAL A 118 5.63 2.05 -11.09
N SER A 119 5.73 2.02 -9.78
CA SER A 119 6.54 1.06 -9.03
C SER A 119 5.65 0.23 -8.12
N VAL A 120 5.61 -1.09 -8.37
CA VAL A 120 4.88 -2.05 -7.54
C VAL A 120 5.88 -2.99 -6.88
N SER A 121 5.78 -3.16 -5.57
CA SER A 121 6.67 -4.05 -4.81
C SER A 121 5.89 -4.84 -3.75
N GLY A 122 6.17 -6.14 -3.68
CA GLY A 122 5.66 -7.06 -2.67
C GLY A 122 6.61 -7.18 -1.48
N TRP A 123 6.07 -7.17 -0.27
CA TRP A 123 6.85 -7.21 0.96
C TRP A 123 6.28 -8.21 1.95
N THR A 124 7.15 -9.06 2.50
CA THR A 124 6.82 -9.99 3.57
C THR A 124 7.49 -9.54 4.85
N PRO A 125 6.79 -9.56 6.00
CA PRO A 125 7.41 -9.21 7.28
C PRO A 125 8.66 -10.04 7.57
N HIS A 126 9.75 -9.36 7.91
CA HIS A 126 10.97 -10.00 8.36
C HIS A 126 11.13 -9.80 9.87
N GLY A 127 10.82 -10.85 10.64
CA GLY A 127 10.81 -10.82 12.10
C GLY A 127 9.51 -10.28 12.71
N GLU A 128 9.45 -10.23 14.03
CA GLU A 128 8.27 -9.78 14.77
C GLU A 128 8.12 -8.26 14.74
N ARG A 129 6.86 -7.80 14.64
CA ARG A 129 6.52 -6.38 14.78
C ARG A 129 6.75 -5.93 16.22
N ARG A 130 7.61 -4.93 16.42
CA ARG A 130 7.85 -4.32 17.73
C ARG A 130 7.09 -3.00 17.88
N ARG A 131 6.64 -2.68 19.08
CA ARG A 131 6.01 -1.40 19.42
C ARG A 131 6.92 -0.63 20.39
N ALA A 132 6.78 0.70 20.40
CA ALA A 132 7.52 1.53 21.34
C ALA A 132 7.10 1.19 22.77
N GLY A 133 8.07 0.84 23.62
CA GLY A 133 7.85 0.47 25.01
C GLY A 133 7.64 -1.03 25.28
N ASP A 134 7.72 -1.89 24.24
CA ASP A 134 7.90 -3.34 24.39
C ASP A 134 9.32 -3.69 24.90
#